data_AF-A0A523DBC7-F1
#
_entry.id   AF-A0A523DBC7-F1
#
_cell.length_a   1.000
_cell.length_b   1.000
_cell.length_c   1.000
_cell.angle_alpha   90.00
_cell.angle_beta   90.00
_cell.angle_gamma   90.00
#
_symmetry.space_group_name_H-M   'P 1'
#
loop_
_entity.id
_entity.type
_entity.pdbx_description
1 polymer ?
#
loop_
_entity_poly.entity_id
_entity_poly.type
_entity_poly.pdbx_seq_one_letter_code
_entity_poly.pdbx_strand_id
1 'polypeptide(L)'
;MKWFWLIAISLSSLWLLATTPSLSWAQLPSPIEGRILEYIDSTAEEAIGLLEQVVNINSGTMNQEGVRAVGQVFRSELDALGFQTRWISMDRVDRAGHLIAERSGNRGKSL
;
A
#
# COMPACT_ATOMS: atom_id res chain seq x y z
N MET A 1 -10.81 -61.87 -19.24
CA MET A 1 -9.43 -61.38 -18.96
C MET A 1 -9.03 -60.09 -19.70
N LYS A 2 -9.87 -59.51 -20.59
CA LYS A 2 -9.54 -58.27 -21.32
C LYS A 2 -9.90 -56.96 -20.57
N TRP A 3 -10.61 -57.06 -19.45
CA TRP A 3 -11.09 -55.92 -18.67
C TRP A 3 -10.08 -55.45 -17.61
N PHE A 4 -9.10 -56.29 -17.27
CA PHE A 4 -8.06 -55.96 -16.28
C PHE A 4 -7.03 -54.94 -16.81
N TRP A 5 -6.76 -54.94 -18.12
CA TRP A 5 -5.80 -54.00 -18.72
C TRP A 5 -6.36 -52.58 -18.88
N LEU A 6 -7.67 -52.41 -19.02
CA LEU A 6 -8.31 -51.09 -19.14
C LEU A 6 -8.37 -50.32 -17.80
N ILE A 7 -8.47 -51.04 -16.68
CA ILE A 7 -8.44 -50.45 -15.34
C ILE A 7 -6.99 -50.06 -14.96
N ALA A 8 -6.00 -50.87 -15.35
CA ALA A 8 -4.59 -50.59 -15.10
C ALA A 8 -4.08 -49.36 -15.86
N ILE A 9 -4.55 -49.12 -17.09
CA ILE A 9 -4.18 -47.93 -17.87
C ILE A 9 -4.85 -46.66 -17.32
N SER A 10 -6.05 -46.77 -16.75
CA SER A 10 -6.79 -45.65 -16.13
C SER A 10 -6.19 -45.15 -14.81
N LEU A 11 -5.61 -46.06 -13.99
CA LEU A 11 -4.90 -45.64 -12.77
C LEU A 11 -3.50 -45.06 -13.05
N SER A 12 -2.91 -45.36 -14.20
CA SER A 12 -1.57 -44.88 -14.57
C SER A 12 -1.59 -43.43 -15.08
N SER A 13 -2.68 -43.01 -15.75
CA SER A 13 -2.87 -41.63 -16.23
C SER A 13 -3.25 -40.65 -15.11
N LEU A 14 -3.81 -41.15 -13.99
CA LEU A 14 -4.18 -40.31 -12.84
C LEU A 14 -2.97 -39.98 -11.94
N TRP A 15 -1.88 -40.75 -12.02
CA TRP A 15 -0.63 -40.45 -11.30
C TRP A 15 0.26 -39.41 -11.98
N LEU A 16 0.04 -39.13 -13.28
CA LEU A 16 0.84 -38.16 -14.03
C LEU A 16 0.36 -36.71 -13.88
N LEU A 17 -0.84 -36.48 -13.34
CA LEU A 17 -1.38 -35.13 -13.07
C LEU A 17 -1.13 -34.63 -11.65
N ALA A 18 -0.68 -35.48 -10.73
CA ALA A 18 -0.55 -35.13 -9.30
C ALA A 18 0.85 -34.64 -8.90
N THR A 19 1.82 -34.61 -9.83
CA THR A 19 3.23 -34.34 -9.54
C THR A 19 3.83 -33.23 -10.40
N THR A 20 3.04 -32.27 -10.87
CA THR A 20 3.58 -30.98 -11.30
C THR A 20 3.72 -30.09 -10.07
N PRO A 21 4.89 -30.04 -9.38
CA PRO A 21 5.12 -28.96 -8.46
C PRO A 21 4.98 -27.69 -9.29
N SER A 22 3.99 -26.88 -8.95
CA SER A 22 3.92 -25.51 -9.42
C SER A 22 5.11 -24.82 -8.78
N LEU A 23 6.28 -24.92 -9.41
CA LEU A 23 7.46 -24.14 -9.07
C LEU A 23 7.12 -22.69 -9.44
N SER A 24 6.29 -22.08 -8.61
CA SER A 24 6.10 -20.64 -8.59
C SER A 24 7.40 -20.07 -8.07
N TRP A 25 8.25 -19.60 -8.99
CA TRP A 25 9.40 -18.79 -8.63
C TRP A 25 8.87 -17.43 -8.19
N ALA A 26 8.58 -17.29 -6.90
CA ALA A 26 8.43 -15.97 -6.32
C ALA A 26 9.77 -15.25 -6.49
N GLN A 27 9.75 -14.06 -7.10
CA GLN A 27 10.94 -13.23 -7.22
C GLN A 27 11.39 -12.87 -5.80
N LEU A 28 12.60 -13.29 -5.44
CA LEU A 28 13.23 -12.85 -4.20
C LEU A 28 13.40 -11.33 -4.25
N PRO A 29 13.17 -10.63 -3.13
CA PRO A 29 13.42 -9.19 -3.07
C PRO A 29 14.86 -8.88 -3.47
N SER A 30 15.03 -7.86 -4.30
CA SER A 30 16.33 -7.25 -4.51
C SER A 30 16.90 -6.71 -3.19
N PRO A 31 18.22 -6.49 -3.08
CA PRO A 31 18.80 -5.92 -1.87
C PRO A 31 18.19 -4.57 -1.46
N ILE A 32 17.68 -3.79 -2.43
CA ILE A 32 17.01 -2.51 -2.15
C ILE A 32 15.63 -2.78 -1.54
N GLU A 33 14.84 -3.68 -2.13
CA GLU A 33 13.53 -4.05 -1.61
C GLU A 33 13.64 -4.68 -0.22
N GLY A 34 14.65 -5.51 0.03
CA GLY A 34 14.92 -6.08 1.36
C GLY A 34 15.12 -5.00 2.44
N ARG A 35 15.86 -3.92 2.13
CA ARG A 35 16.03 -2.80 3.06
C ARG A 35 14.73 -2.01 3.28
N ILE A 36 13.91 -1.89 2.25
CA ILE A 36 12.60 -1.23 2.36
C ILE A 36 11.69 -2.06 3.28
N LEU A 37 11.68 -3.39 3.13
CA LEU A 37 10.93 -4.29 4.01
C LEU A 37 11.40 -4.18 5.46
N GLU A 38 12.71 -4.24 5.71
CA GLU A 38 13.27 -4.09 7.06
C GLU A 38 12.91 -2.75 7.69
N TYR A 39 12.94 -1.65 6.91
CA TYR A 39 12.49 -0.34 7.38
C TYR A 39 11.00 -0.33 7.74
N ILE A 40 10.14 -0.86 6.86
CA ILE A 40 8.69 -0.96 7.12
C ILE A 40 8.43 -1.76 8.39
N ASP A 41 9.04 -2.93 8.53
CA ASP A 41 8.87 -3.79 9.70
C ASP A 41 9.34 -3.08 10.98
N SER A 42 10.46 -2.35 10.93
CA SER A 42 11.00 -1.61 12.08
C SER A 42 10.16 -0.39 12.48
N THR A 43 9.33 0.15 11.59
CA THR A 43 8.54 1.38 11.79
C THR A 43 7.04 1.14 11.87
N ALA A 44 6.61 -0.13 11.91
CA ALA A 44 5.20 -0.51 11.83
C ALA A 44 4.34 0.13 12.95
N GLU A 45 4.83 0.14 14.19
CA GLU A 45 4.11 0.73 15.32
C GLU A 45 3.92 2.26 15.17
N GLU A 46 4.91 2.96 14.62
CA GLU A 46 4.82 4.39 14.33
C GLU A 46 3.75 4.67 13.26
N ALA A 47 3.72 3.86 12.21
CA ALA A 47 2.70 3.95 11.16
C ALA A 47 1.28 3.65 11.68
N ILE A 48 1.15 2.66 12.57
CA ILE A 48 -0.12 2.35 13.25
C ILE A 48 -0.54 3.53 14.14
N GLY A 49 0.38 4.13 14.88
CA GLY A 49 0.11 5.30 15.72
C GLY A 49 -0.35 6.52 14.91
N LEU A 50 0.28 6.79 13.76
CA LEU A 50 -0.17 7.83 12.84
C LEU A 50 -1.59 7.55 12.32
N LEU A 51 -1.89 6.30 11.97
CA LEU A 51 -3.22 5.90 11.53
C LEU A 51 -4.25 6.09 12.64
N GLU A 52 -3.94 5.66 13.86
CA GLU A 52 -4.80 5.86 15.04
C GLU A 52 -5.10 7.35 15.26
N GLN A 53 -4.06 8.20 15.23
CA GLN A 53 -4.20 9.65 15.38
C GLN A 53 -5.16 10.23 14.33
N VAL A 54 -5.01 9.84 13.06
CA VAL A 54 -5.84 10.37 11.97
C VAL A 54 -7.28 9.85 12.05
N VAL A 55 -7.47 8.55 12.32
CA VAL A 55 -8.81 7.93 12.39
C VAL A 55 -9.62 8.45 13.57
N ASN A 56 -8.97 8.80 14.69
CA ASN A 56 -9.63 9.39 15.85
C ASN A 56 -10.08 10.85 15.63
N ILE A 57 -9.69 11.49 14.52
CA ILE A 57 -10.21 12.80 14.13
C ILE A 57 -11.46 12.59 13.26
N ASN A 58 -12.62 13.02 13.74
CA ASN A 58 -13.85 12.99 12.94
C ASN A 58 -13.74 13.97 11.76
N SER A 59 -13.31 13.50 10.59
CA SER A 59 -13.16 14.28 9.37
C SER A 59 -14.26 13.98 8.34
N GLY A 60 -15.52 13.80 8.77
CA GLY A 60 -16.65 13.65 7.86
C GLY A 60 -16.75 14.84 6.90
N THR A 61 -17.32 14.64 5.70
CA THR A 61 -17.30 15.64 4.61
C THR A 61 -17.83 17.03 4.99
N MET A 62 -18.76 17.09 5.96
CA MET A 62 -19.34 18.35 6.48
C MET A 62 -18.63 18.88 7.74
N ASN A 63 -17.71 18.11 8.35
CA ASN A 63 -16.89 18.57 9.46
C ASN A 63 -15.62 19.23 8.92
N GLN A 64 -15.73 20.51 8.55
CA GLN A 64 -14.60 21.23 7.95
C GLN A 64 -13.43 21.41 8.92
N GLU A 65 -13.69 21.53 10.22
CA GLU A 65 -12.66 21.59 11.26
C GLU A 65 -11.88 20.29 11.32
N GLY A 66 -12.58 19.15 11.34
CA GLY A 66 -11.97 17.82 11.32
C GLY A 66 -11.13 17.57 10.07
N VAL A 67 -11.60 18.00 8.89
CA VAL A 67 -10.83 17.90 7.64
C VAL A 67 -9.56 18.76 7.70
N ARG A 68 -9.63 19.98 8.26
CA ARG A 68 -8.45 20.83 8.45
C ARG A 68 -7.49 20.21 9.47
N ALA A 69 -7.99 19.62 10.55
CA ALA A 69 -7.18 18.96 11.57
C ALA A 69 -6.39 17.76 11.00
N VAL A 70 -7.05 16.85 10.26
CA VAL A 70 -6.36 15.77 9.51
C VAL A 70 -5.31 16.36 8.55
N GLY A 71 -5.67 17.44 7.86
CA GLY A 71 -4.77 18.19 7.00
C GLY A 71 -3.50 18.69 7.71
N GLN A 72 -3.60 19.13 8.97
CA GLN A 72 -2.44 19.57 9.75
C GLN A 72 -1.54 18.41 10.17
N VAL A 73 -2.12 17.24 10.49
CA VAL A 73 -1.33 16.04 10.79
C VAL A 73 -0.46 15.68 9.58
N PHE A 74 -1.08 15.53 8.40
CA PHE A 74 -0.31 15.20 7.20
C PHE A 74 0.64 16.32 6.75
N ARG A 75 0.31 17.58 7.01
CA ARG A 75 1.25 18.68 6.80
C ARG A 75 2.54 18.46 7.58
N SER A 76 2.44 18.16 8.88
CA SER A 76 3.61 17.93 9.72
C SER A 76 4.48 16.80 9.18
N GLU A 77 3.88 15.66 8.84
CA GLU A 77 4.61 14.50 8.29
C GLU A 77 5.27 14.82 6.94
N LEU A 78 4.56 15.52 6.04
CA LEU A 78 5.09 15.86 4.72
C LEU A 78 6.19 16.93 4.80
N ASP A 79 6.02 17.94 5.67
CA ASP A 79 7.04 18.96 5.92
C ASP A 79 8.31 18.31 6.50
N ALA A 80 8.18 17.34 7.42
CA ALA A 80 9.31 16.58 7.96
C ALA A 80 10.05 15.75 6.89
N LEU A 81 9.34 15.28 5.86
CA LEU A 81 9.92 14.61 4.69
C LEU A 81 10.52 15.58 3.66
N GLY A 82 10.49 16.88 3.92
CA GLY A 82 11.06 17.93 3.07
C GLY A 82 10.15 18.37 1.93
N PHE A 83 8.84 18.16 2.02
CA PHE A 83 7.88 18.77 1.11
C PHE A 83 7.61 20.23 1.49
N GLN A 84 7.24 21.03 0.51
CA GLN A 84 6.64 22.34 0.69
C GLN A 84 5.13 22.18 0.64
N THR A 85 4.44 22.46 1.74
CA THR A 85 3.00 22.30 1.82
C THR A 85 2.25 23.64 1.79
N ARG A 86 1.05 23.62 1.21
CA ARG A 86 0.11 24.76 1.23
C ARG A 86 -1.32 24.27 1.32
N TRP A 87 -2.16 25.03 2.02
CA TRP A 87 -3.60 24.76 2.09
C TRP A 87 -4.34 25.60 1.06
N ILE A 88 -5.22 24.98 0.29
CA ILE A 88 -6.08 25.66 -0.67
C ILE A 88 -7.50 25.59 -0.15
N SER A 89 -7.98 26.73 0.37
CA SER A 89 -9.34 26.88 0.89
C SER A 89 -10.39 26.73 -0.22
N MET A 90 -11.50 26.09 0.14
CA MET A 90 -12.71 25.97 -0.68
C MET A 90 -13.95 26.53 0.03
N ASP A 91 -13.76 27.48 0.93
CA ASP A 91 -14.85 28.03 1.76
C ASP A 91 -16.00 28.60 0.92
N ARG A 92 -15.70 29.10 -0.30
CA ARG A 92 -16.70 29.62 -1.25
C ARG A 92 -17.74 28.60 -1.71
N VAL A 93 -17.44 27.30 -1.60
CA VAL A 93 -18.35 26.20 -1.95
C VAL A 93 -18.69 25.34 -0.74
N ASP A 94 -18.52 25.88 0.47
CA ASP A 94 -18.80 25.23 1.75
C ASP A 94 -18.00 23.92 1.97
N ARG A 95 -16.72 23.93 1.60
CA ARG A 95 -15.79 22.81 1.78
C ARG A 95 -14.49 23.27 2.43
N ALA A 96 -13.88 22.39 3.23
CA ALA A 96 -12.68 22.70 4.02
C ALA A 96 -11.45 23.11 3.18
N GLY A 97 -11.29 22.52 1.99
CA GLY A 97 -10.14 22.71 1.11
C GLY A 97 -9.26 21.48 0.95
N HIS A 98 -8.06 21.70 0.44
CA HIS A 98 -7.07 20.65 0.14
C HIS A 98 -5.67 21.03 0.63
N LEU A 99 -4.94 20.05 1.18
CA LEU A 99 -3.50 20.14 1.36
C LEU A 99 -2.81 19.78 0.05
N ILE A 100 -1.95 20.67 -0.44
CA ILE A 100 -1.05 20.39 -1.56
C ILE A 100 0.38 20.30 -0.99
N ALA A 101 1.13 19.29 -1.40
CA ALA A 101 2.52 19.09 -1.03
C ALA A 101 3.37 18.93 -2.30
N GLU A 102 4.39 19.75 -2.43
CA GLU A 102 5.27 19.79 -3.60
C GLU A 102 6.73 19.58 -3.16
N ARG A 103 7.50 18.82 -3.92
CA ARG A 103 8.93 18.62 -3.65
C ARG A 103 9.68 18.55 -4.97
N SER A 104 10.62 19.48 -5.17
CA SER A 104 11.44 19.52 -6.37
C SER A 104 12.45 18.38 -6.43
N GLY A 105 12.32 17.53 -7.44
CA GLY A 105 13.33 16.53 -7.79
C GLY A 105 14.45 17.11 -8.65
N ASN A 106 15.52 16.33 -8.87
CA ASN A 106 16.58 16.64 -9.84
C ASN A 106 16.64 15.64 -11.01
N ARG A 107 15.80 14.60 -11.00
CA ARG A 107 15.61 13.62 -12.08
C ARG A 107 14.19 13.08 -12.04
N GLY A 108 13.54 12.96 -13.21
CA GLY A 108 12.19 12.41 -13.33
C GLY A 108 11.27 13.27 -14.22
N LYS A 109 10.09 12.73 -14.55
CA LYS A 109 9.17 13.34 -15.53
C LYS A 109 8.21 14.39 -14.93
N SER A 110 8.24 14.60 -13.63
CA SER A 110 7.71 15.80 -12.98
C SER A 110 8.62 16.11 -11.79
N LEU A 111 9.26 17.28 -11.84
CA LEU A 111 10.13 17.82 -10.81
C LEU A 111 9.29 18.68 -9.88
#